data_AF-A0A7J4FMP3-F1
#
_entry.id   AF-A0A7J4FMP3-F1
#
_cell.length_a   1.000
_cell.length_b   1.000
_cell.length_c   1.000
_cell.angle_alpha   90.00
_cell.angle_beta   90.00
_cell.angle_gamma   90.00
#
_symmetry.space_group_name_H-M   'P 1'
#
loop_
_entity.id
_entity.type
_entity.pdbx_description
1 polymer ?
#
loop_
_entity_poly.entity_id
_entity_poly.type
_entity_poly.pdbx_seq_one_letter_code
_entity_poly.pdbx_strand_id
1 'polypeptide(L)'
;MALIEIYRRRCLYIVTNRRVIIRKGLILNEEEITYDQISHIRVKQGIFGRIFNFGTVILISIFDFESGESLYREIPELLKQPDEELSSKKIEELGLKRLRSKNQLLLFGVPNPRRVRVIIGNRQLETKESLV
;
A
#
# COMPACT_ATOMS: atom_id res chain seq x y z
N MET A 1 5.29 -13.38 -22.14
CA MET A 1 4.58 -14.09 -21.06
C MET A 1 5.44 -14.31 -19.81
N ALA A 2 6.70 -14.76 -19.93
CA ALA A 2 7.58 -15.02 -18.78
C ALA A 2 7.80 -13.82 -17.81
N LEU A 3 7.99 -12.59 -18.32
CA LEU A 3 8.16 -11.41 -17.46
C LEU A 3 6.95 -11.13 -16.55
N ILE A 4 5.73 -11.36 -17.05
CA ILE A 4 4.50 -11.13 -16.29
C ILE A 4 4.36 -12.19 -15.20
N GLU A 5 4.72 -13.44 -15.50
CA GLU A 5 4.72 -14.51 -14.51
C GLU A 5 5.75 -14.28 -13.42
N ILE A 6 6.95 -13.80 -13.77
CA ILE A 6 7.97 -13.41 -12.79
C ILE A 6 7.45 -12.25 -11.92
N TYR A 7 6.80 -11.26 -12.51
CA TYR A 7 6.19 -10.15 -11.77
C TYR A 7 5.08 -10.64 -10.82
N ARG A 8 4.26 -11.60 -11.24
CA ARG A 8 3.17 -12.19 -10.44
C ARG A 8 3.67 -13.10 -9.31
N ARG A 9 4.78 -13.82 -9.51
CA ARG A 9 5.32 -14.79 -8.53
C ARG A 9 6.21 -14.16 -7.45
N ARG A 10 6.55 -12.87 -7.56
CA ARG A 10 7.42 -12.19 -6.59
C ARG A 10 6.79 -11.96 -5.22
N CYS A 11 5.47 -11.95 -5.13
CA CYS A 11 4.76 -11.71 -3.86
C CYS A 11 3.61 -12.68 -3.72
N LEU A 12 3.44 -13.20 -2.50
CA LEU A 12 2.33 -14.08 -2.14
C LEU A 12 1.37 -13.28 -1.25
N TYR A 13 0.12 -13.23 -1.68
CA TYR A 13 -0.95 -12.49 -0.99
C TYR A 13 -1.96 -13.49 -0.43
N ILE A 14 -2.17 -13.47 0.88
CA ILE A 14 -3.13 -14.33 1.57
C ILE A 14 -4.25 -13.44 2.11
N VAL A 15 -5.46 -13.63 1.57
CA VAL A 15 -6.66 -12.93 2.03
C VAL A 15 -7.41 -13.86 2.95
N THR A 16 -7.49 -13.52 4.24
CA THR A 16 -8.23 -14.28 5.25
C THR A 16 -9.54 -13.57 5.60
N ASN A 17 -10.32 -14.11 6.55
CA ASN A 17 -11.58 -13.48 6.99
C ASN A 17 -11.36 -12.26 7.89
N ARG A 18 -10.18 -12.11 8.52
CA ARG A 18 -9.88 -11.01 9.46
C ARG A 18 -8.78 -10.06 9.00
N ARG A 19 -7.83 -10.56 8.21
CA ARG A 19 -6.63 -9.82 7.77
C ARG A 19 -6.18 -10.19 6.37
N VAL A 20 -5.41 -9.30 5.77
CA VAL A 20 -4.66 -9.54 4.53
C VAL A 20 -3.18 -9.64 4.91
N ILE A 21 -2.55 -10.73 4.48
CA ILE A 21 -1.13 -11.02 4.76
C ILE A 21 -0.37 -10.97 3.43
N ILE A 22 0.80 -10.35 3.45
CA ILE A 22 1.68 -10.18 2.31
C ILE A 22 3.05 -10.75 2.63
N ARG A 23 3.48 -11.70 1.81
CA ARG A 23 4.83 -12.26 1.85
C ARG A 23 5.57 -11.85 0.59
N LYS A 24 6.62 -11.03 0.73
CA LYS A 24 7.47 -10.61 -0.40
C LYS A 24 8.52 -11.71 -0.62
N GLY A 25 8.44 -12.51 -1.68
CA GLY A 25 9.20 -13.77 -1.80
C GLY A 25 10.74 -13.68 -1.79
N LEU A 26 11.32 -12.48 -1.96
CA LEU A 26 12.77 -12.27 -1.93
C LEU A 26 13.31 -11.84 -0.55
N ILE A 27 12.43 -11.44 0.37
CA ILE A 27 12.79 -10.91 1.69
C ILE A 27 11.85 -11.56 2.69
N LEU A 28 12.33 -12.09 3.81
CA LEU A 28 11.48 -12.71 4.87
C LEU A 28 10.57 -11.69 5.60
N ASN A 29 10.23 -10.57 4.95
CA ASN A 29 9.32 -9.57 5.45
C ASN A 29 7.89 -10.01 5.15
N GLU A 30 7.19 -10.35 6.22
CA GLU A 30 5.75 -10.59 6.24
C GLU A 30 5.07 -9.32 6.79
N GLU A 31 4.18 -8.74 5.98
CA GLU A 31 3.38 -7.58 6.37
C GLU A 31 1.93 -8.04 6.50
N GLU A 32 1.26 -7.66 7.59
CA GLU A 32 -0.16 -7.95 7.80
C GLU A 32 -0.96 -6.68 8.06
N ILE A 33 -2.20 -6.67 7.57
CA ILE A 33 -3.16 -5.58 7.82
C ILE A 33 -4.53 -6.16 8.14
N THR A 34 -5.11 -5.72 9.25
CA THR A 34 -6.48 -6.12 9.65
C THR A 34 -7.50 -5.30 8.87
N TYR A 35 -8.67 -5.86 8.55
CA TYR A 35 -9.69 -5.14 7.77
C TYR A 35 -10.19 -3.84 8.42
N ASP A 36 -10.19 -3.80 9.75
CA ASP A 36 -10.54 -2.62 10.54
C ASP A 36 -9.59 -1.43 10.29
N GLN A 37 -8.29 -1.72 10.10
CA GLN A 37 -7.25 -0.72 9.88
C GLN A 37 -7.26 -0.16 8.45
N ILE A 38 -7.94 -0.83 7.51
CA ILE A 38 -8.00 -0.42 6.11
C ILE A 38 -8.97 0.76 5.98
N SER A 39 -8.46 1.96 5.68
CA SER A 39 -9.31 3.12 5.39
C SER A 39 -9.92 3.05 4.00
N HIS A 40 -9.06 2.83 3.01
CA HIS A 40 -9.42 2.95 1.60
C HIS A 40 -8.70 1.91 0.74
N ILE A 41 -9.41 1.42 -0.27
CA ILE A 41 -8.90 0.44 -1.24
C ILE A 41 -8.88 1.10 -2.63
N ARG A 42 -7.69 1.25 -3.21
CA ARG A 42 -7.51 1.79 -4.57
C ARG A 42 -6.96 0.71 -5.51
N VAL A 43 -7.35 0.78 -6.78
CA VAL A 43 -6.84 -0.13 -7.83
C VAL A 43 -6.18 0.69 -8.91
N LYS A 44 -4.90 0.40 -9.17
CA LYS A 44 -4.13 0.98 -10.28
C LYS A 44 -3.92 -0.08 -11.34
N GLN A 45 -4.54 0.11 -12.50
CA GLN A 45 -4.44 -0.80 -13.64
C GLN A 45 -4.17 0.00 -14.92
N GLY A 46 -2.95 -0.11 -15.44
CA GLY A 46 -2.55 0.51 -16.71
C GLY A 46 -3.14 -0.22 -17.92
N ILE A 47 -2.87 0.29 -19.12
CA ILE A 47 -3.38 -0.26 -20.39
C ILE A 47 -2.99 -1.73 -20.56
N PHE A 48 -1.71 -2.05 -20.39
CA PHE A 48 -1.22 -3.44 -20.40
C PHE A 48 -1.84 -4.30 -19.29
N GLY A 49 -2.02 -3.73 -18.09
CA GLY A 49 -2.68 -4.43 -17.00
C GLY A 49 -4.13 -4.80 -17.31
N ARG A 50 -4.85 -4.00 -18.10
CA ARG A 50 -6.22 -4.34 -18.54
C ARG A 50 -6.20 -5.49 -19.55
N ILE A 51 -5.30 -5.45 -20.53
CA ILE A 51 -5.18 -6.48 -21.57
C ILE A 51 -4.83 -7.84 -20.96
N PHE A 52 -3.88 -7.86 -20.02
CA PHE A 52 -3.40 -9.07 -19.36
C PHE A 52 -4.10 -9.36 -18.02
N ASN A 53 -5.16 -8.61 -17.69
CA ASN A 53 -5.95 -8.73 -16.47
C ASN A 53 -5.14 -8.79 -15.15
N PHE A 54 -4.08 -7.99 -15.05
CA PHE A 54 -3.31 -7.80 -13.82
C PHE A 54 -3.27 -6.33 -13.41
N GLY A 55 -3.05 -6.05 -12.13
CA GLY A 55 -2.82 -4.67 -11.68
C GLY A 55 -2.30 -4.60 -10.26
N THR A 56 -2.29 -3.39 -9.72
CA THR A 56 -1.85 -3.13 -8.35
C THR A 56 -3.05 -2.75 -7.50
N VAL A 57 -3.24 -3.46 -6.38
CA VAL A 57 -4.21 -3.08 -5.34
C VAL A 57 -3.44 -2.35 -4.25
N ILE A 58 -3.89 -1.16 -3.88
CA ILE A 58 -3.28 -0.29 -2.89
C ILE A 58 -4.24 -0.22 -1.72
N LEU A 59 -3.83 -0.76 -0.58
CA LEU A 59 -4.56 -0.64 0.69
C LEU A 59 -3.95 0.52 1.47
N ILE A 60 -4.80 1.45 1.90
CA ILE A 60 -4.39 2.62 2.68
C ILE A 60 -4.82 2.38 4.12
N SER A 61 -3.86 2.33 5.05
CA SER A 61 -4.12 2.19 6.48
C SER A 61 -4.39 3.55 7.14
N ILE A 62 -5.20 3.57 8.20
CA ILE A 62 -5.46 4.75 9.04
C ILE A 62 -4.26 5.08 9.95
N PHE A 63 -3.45 4.07 10.29
CA PHE A 63 -2.64 4.05 11.52
C PHE A 63 -1.57 5.14 11.69
N ASP A 64 -1.07 5.80 10.64
CA ASP A 64 -0.07 6.88 10.79
C ASP A 64 -0.45 8.20 10.08
N PHE A 65 -1.73 8.45 9.77
CA PHE A 65 -2.13 9.79 9.33
C PHE A 65 -2.26 10.78 10.50
N GLU A 66 -2.51 10.29 11.72
CA GLU A 66 -2.76 11.11 12.92
C GLU A 66 -1.50 11.43 13.76
N SER A 67 -0.34 10.81 13.51
CA SER A 67 0.86 11.10 14.30
C SER A 67 1.59 12.33 13.75
N GLY A 68 1.12 13.52 14.13
CA GLY A 68 1.89 14.76 13.99
C GLY A 68 3.33 14.64 14.53
N GLU A 69 3.59 13.71 15.44
CA GLU A 69 4.91 13.39 15.99
C GLU A 69 5.95 12.87 14.96
N SER A 70 5.53 12.14 13.92
CA SER A 70 6.45 11.67 12.87
C SER A 70 6.98 12.80 11.98
N LEU A 71 6.16 13.82 11.73
CA LEU A 71 6.53 15.02 10.98
C LEU A 71 7.63 15.79 11.71
N TYR A 72 7.51 15.96 13.03
CA TYR A 72 8.50 16.71 13.82
C TYR A 72 9.85 16.01 13.93
N ARG A 73 9.90 14.67 13.84
CA ARG A 73 11.15 13.91 13.88
C ARG A 73 11.89 13.88 12.54
N GLU A 74 11.15 13.88 11.44
CA GLU A 74 11.70 13.74 10.08
C GLU A 74 12.13 15.08 9.45
N ILE A 75 11.54 16.21 9.88
CA ILE A 75 11.96 17.56 9.47
C ILE A 75 13.45 17.86 9.79
N PRO A 76 13.96 17.66 11.02
CA PRO A 76 15.36 17.95 11.34
C PRO A 76 16.35 17.01 10.64
N GLU A 77 15.93 15.83 10.20
CA GLU A 77 16.78 14.87 9.49
C GLU A 77 16.95 15.22 8.01
N LEU A 78 15.94 15.85 7.40
CA LEU A 78 16.02 16.44 6.04
C LEU A 78 16.91 17.69 5.98
N LEU A 79 17.02 18.44 7.10
CA LEU A 79 17.87 19.63 7.20
C LEU A 79 19.38 19.33 7.33
N LYS A 80 19.78 18.05 7.50
CA LYS A 80 21.19 17.64 7.61
C LYS A 80 21.87 17.36 6.27
N GLN A 81 21.14 17.40 5.14
CA GLN A 81 21.77 17.28 3.83
C GLN A 81 22.34 18.64 3.39
N PRO A 82 23.65 18.76 3.16
CA PRO A 82 24.25 20.00 2.74
C PRO A 82 23.94 20.23 1.25
N ASP A 83 23.64 21.48 0.94
CA ASP A 83 23.81 22.14 -0.35
C ASP A 83 22.95 21.64 -1.53
N GLU A 84 21.76 22.24 -1.67
CA GLU A 84 21.29 22.88 -2.92
C GLU A 84 19.89 23.46 -2.69
N GLU A 85 19.61 24.64 -3.24
CA GLU A 85 18.34 25.40 -3.20
C GLU A 85 17.09 24.51 -3.38
N LEU A 86 16.61 23.94 -2.29
CA LEU A 86 15.39 23.16 -2.25
C LEU A 86 14.31 24.03 -1.63
N SER A 87 13.51 24.67 -2.50
CA SER A 87 12.31 25.42 -2.12
C SER A 87 11.49 24.60 -1.11
N SER A 88 11.07 25.26 -0.02
CA SER A 88 10.27 24.68 1.06
C SER A 88 9.09 23.82 0.57
N LYS A 89 8.47 24.22 -0.55
CA LYS A 89 7.40 23.47 -1.22
C LYS A 89 7.83 22.09 -1.74
N LYS A 90 9.05 21.95 -2.25
CA LYS A 90 9.58 20.70 -2.81
C LYS A 90 9.99 19.74 -1.70
N ILE A 91 10.49 20.25 -0.57
CA ILE A 91 10.75 19.46 0.64
C ILE A 91 9.44 18.93 1.23
N GLU A 92 8.42 19.78 1.33
CA GLU A 92 7.07 19.40 1.77
C GLU A 92 6.47 18.33 0.84
N GLU A 93 6.55 18.52 -0.48
CA GLU A 93 6.03 17.56 -1.45
C GLU A 93 6.79 16.20 -1.43
N LEU A 94 8.11 16.21 -1.25
CA LEU A 94 8.92 15.00 -1.12
C LEU A 94 8.66 14.27 0.19
N GLY A 95 8.51 15.00 1.30
CA GLY A 95 8.11 14.44 2.60
C GLY A 95 6.72 13.79 2.53
N LEU A 96 5.73 14.49 1.97
CA LEU A 96 4.37 13.96 1.75
C LEU A 96 4.35 12.73 0.83
N LYS A 97 5.18 12.69 -0.21
CA LYS A 97 5.32 11.52 -1.10
C LYS A 97 5.95 10.33 -0.37
N ARG A 98 6.93 10.57 0.52
CA ARG A 98 7.62 9.52 1.28
C ARG A 98 6.75 8.98 2.42
N LEU A 99 6.00 9.84 3.12
CA LEU A 99 4.96 9.47 4.10
C LEU A 99 3.84 8.62 3.46
N ARG A 100 3.36 9.01 2.27
CA ARG A 100 2.41 8.18 1.51
C ARG A 100 2.92 6.78 1.21
N SER A 101 4.23 6.59 1.08
CA SER A 101 4.82 5.29 0.74
C SER A 101 4.89 4.33 1.93
N LYS A 102 4.86 4.84 3.18
CA LYS A 102 5.03 4.01 4.38
C LYS A 102 3.70 3.40 4.85
N ASN A 103 2.58 4.11 4.63
CA ASN A 103 1.24 3.72 5.11
C ASN A 103 0.41 2.99 4.03
N GLN A 104 1.03 2.64 2.92
CA GLN A 104 0.38 2.00 1.79
C GLN A 104 0.89 0.59 1.63
N LEU A 105 -0.03 -0.36 1.74
CA LEU A 105 0.26 -1.74 1.45
C LEU A 105 -0.03 -1.99 -0.04
N LEU A 106 1.04 -2.27 -0.79
CA LEU A 106 1.00 -2.41 -2.24
C LEU A 106 1.00 -3.89 -2.65
N LEU A 107 -0.13 -4.35 -3.18
CA LEU A 107 -0.26 -5.67 -3.77
C LEU A 107 -0.02 -5.56 -5.27
N PHE A 108 1.17 -5.91 -5.72
CA PHE A 108 1.62 -5.87 -7.10
C PHE A 108 1.23 -7.13 -7.88
N GLY A 109 0.94 -6.97 -9.17
CA GLY A 109 0.73 -8.10 -10.08
C GLY A 109 -0.49 -8.94 -9.72
N VAL A 110 -1.46 -8.37 -9.00
CA VAL A 110 -2.67 -9.05 -8.57
C VAL A 110 -3.49 -9.43 -9.80
N PRO A 111 -3.81 -10.73 -10.01
CA PRO A 111 -4.70 -11.13 -11.08
C PRO A 111 -6.11 -10.64 -10.78
N ASN A 112 -6.75 -10.04 -11.77
CA ASN A 112 -8.09 -9.48 -11.67
C ASN A 112 -8.26 -8.55 -10.44
N PRO A 113 -7.55 -7.40 -10.40
CA PRO A 113 -7.45 -6.56 -9.22
C PRO A 113 -8.80 -5.96 -8.80
N ARG A 114 -9.75 -5.82 -9.73
CA ARG A 114 -11.12 -5.36 -9.45
C ARG A 114 -11.88 -6.36 -8.59
N ARG A 115 -11.77 -7.66 -8.91
CA ARG A 115 -12.39 -8.73 -8.11
C ARG A 115 -11.79 -8.79 -6.71
N VAL A 116 -10.47 -8.66 -6.60
CA VAL A 116 -9.78 -8.66 -5.30
C VAL A 116 -10.21 -7.47 -4.45
N ARG A 117 -10.36 -6.27 -5.04
CA ARG A 117 -10.93 -5.11 -4.34
C ARG A 117 -12.31 -5.41 -3.75
N VAL A 118 -13.20 -6.06 -4.51
CA VAL A 118 -14.55 -6.40 -4.04
C VAL A 118 -14.48 -7.42 -2.91
N ILE A 119 -13.64 -8.45 -3.03
CA ILE A 119 -13.46 -9.46 -1.97
C ILE A 119 -13.01 -8.80 -0.66
N ILE A 120 -11.96 -7.98 -0.71
CA ILE A 120 -11.42 -7.29 0.47
C ILE A 120 -12.47 -6.31 1.04
N GLY A 121 -13.18 -5.58 0.17
CA GLY A 121 -14.24 -4.66 0.59
C GLY A 121 -15.41 -5.36 1.28
N ASN A 122 -15.87 -6.49 0.75
CA ASN A 122 -16.95 -7.27 1.37
C ASN A 122 -16.53 -7.80 2.75
N ARG A 123 -15.29 -8.31 2.89
CA ARG A 123 -14.75 -8.75 4.18
C ARG A 123 -14.67 -7.62 5.20
N GLN A 124 -14.35 -6.42 4.74
CA GLN A 124 -14.34 -5.23 5.59
C GLN A 124 -15.75 -4.90 6.10
N LEU A 125 -16.77 -5.01 5.26
CA LEU A 125 -18.17 -4.80 5.69
C LEU A 125 -18.62 -5.86 6.69
N GLU A 126 -18.37 -7.14 6.40
CA GLU A 126 -18.67 -8.26 7.32
C GLU A 126 -18.04 -8.04 8.71
N THR A 127 -16.79 -7.55 8.75
CA THR A 127 -16.09 -7.26 10.00
C THR A 127 -16.77 -6.13 10.77
N LYS A 128 -17.18 -5.05 10.08
CA LYS A 128 -17.88 -3.92 10.70
C LYS A 128 -19.27 -4.31 11.21
N GLU A 129 -20.00 -5.13 10.48
CA GLU A 129 -21.32 -5.64 10.86
C GLU A 129 -21.23 -6.56 12.08
N SER A 130 -20.16 -7.36 12.22
CA SER A 130 -19.97 -8.24 13.38
C SER A 130 -19.62 -7.52 14.69
N LEU A 131 -19.31 -6.23 14.64
CA LEU A 131 -18.96 -5.41 15.79
C LEU A 131 -20.14 -4.56 16.32
N VAL A 132 -21.29 -4.61 15.64
CA VAL A 132 -22.55 -3.95 16.02
C VAL A 132 -23.49 -4.97 16.66
#